data_AF-A0A7J2LCG9-F1
#
_entry.id   AF-A0A7J2LCG9-F1
#
_cell.length_a   1.000
_cell.length_b   1.000
_cell.length_c   1.000
_cell.angle_alpha   90.00
_cell.angle_beta   90.00
_cell.angle_gamma   90.00
#
_symmetry.space_group_name_H-M   'P 1'
#
loop_
_entity.id
_entity.type
_entity.pdbx_description
1 polymer ?
#
loop_
_entity_poly.entity_id
_entity_poly.type
_entity_poly.pdbx_seq_one_letter_code
_entity_poly.pdbx_strand_id
1 'polypeptide(L)'
;MVNVVGISILVIAVTILLYAIAKLFEHPPKPTVEKVTPYACGEDLPPISPTYHFAHAFLYAAIFVAVDIVAIVVSLAYTLPTNMLIFPILFLIAFSIPLLAVVAMYRMED
;
A
#
# COMPACT_ATOMS: atom_id res chain seq x y z
N MET A 1 17.48 -8.65 22.59
CA MET A 1 16.43 -8.98 21.59
C MET A 1 15.24 -8.09 21.83
N VAL A 2 14.76 -7.37 20.82
CA VAL A 2 13.53 -6.57 20.90
C VAL A 2 12.33 -7.52 20.86
N ASN A 3 11.41 -7.41 21.82
CA ASN A 3 10.19 -8.23 21.84
C ASN A 3 9.15 -7.67 20.86
N VAL A 4 9.31 -8.01 19.58
CA VAL A 4 8.45 -7.53 18.49
C VAL A 4 6.99 -7.91 18.72
N VAL A 5 6.73 -9.13 19.19
CA VAL A 5 5.36 -9.61 19.46
C VAL A 5 4.70 -8.78 20.57
N GLY A 6 5.42 -8.53 21.66
CA GLY A 6 4.94 -7.69 22.76
C GLY A 6 4.64 -6.25 22.33
N ILE A 7 5.51 -5.66 21.50
CA ILE A 7 5.31 -4.30 20.98
C ILE A 7 4.09 -4.24 20.06
N SER A 8 3.91 -5.20 19.15
CA SER A 8 2.75 -5.25 18.26
C SER A 8 1.44 -5.37 19.03
N ILE A 9 1.38 -6.24 20.05
CA ILE A 9 0.20 -6.37 20.91
C ILE A 9 -0.09 -5.06 21.63
N LEU A 10 0.94 -4.39 22.16
CA LEU A 10 0.79 -3.11 22.83
C LEU A 10 0.22 -2.03 21.89
N VAL A 11 0.73 -1.93 20.66
CA VAL A 11 0.25 -0.95 19.67
C VAL A 11 -1.22 -1.20 19.32
N ILE A 12 -1.61 -2.46 19.10
CA ILE A 12 -3.00 -2.82 18.83
C ILE A 12 -3.89 -2.48 20.03
N ALA A 13 -3.46 -2.85 21.24
CA ALA A 13 -4.21 -2.58 22.47
C ALA A 13 -4.42 -1.08 22.70
N VAL A 14 -3.37 -0.27 22.51
CA VAL A 14 -3.45 1.19 22.61
C VAL A 14 -4.39 1.76 21.55
N THR A 15 -4.33 1.27 20.31
CA THR A 15 -5.22 1.73 19.23
C THR A 15 -6.69 1.46 19.55
N ILE A 16 -7.00 0.25 20.04
CA ILE A 16 -8.36 -0.13 20.46
C ILE A 16 -8.81 0.73 21.65
N LEU A 17 -7.93 0.96 22.63
CA LEU A 17 -8.23 1.78 23.79
C LEU A 17 -8.55 3.22 23.38
N LEU A 18 -7.75 3.82 22.48
CA LEU A 18 -8.01 5.16 21.97
C LEU A 18 -9.33 5.24 21.21
N TYR A 19 -9.63 4.26 20.37
CA TYR A 19 -10.92 4.18 19.68
C TYR A 19 -12.09 4.07 20.66
N ALA A 20 -11.97 3.23 21.70
CA ALA A 20 -13.00 3.10 22.73
C ALA A 20 -13.20 4.41 23.49
N ILE A 21 -12.12 5.06 23.92
CA ILE A 21 -12.17 6.37 24.59
C ILE A 21 -12.84 7.41 23.69
N ALA A 22 -12.47 7.49 22.41
CA ALA A 22 -13.07 8.42 21.45
C ALA A 22 -14.59 8.19 21.33
N LYS A 23 -15.02 6.93 21.29
CA LYS A 23 -16.43 6.55 21.27
C LYS A 23 -17.16 6.93 22.56
N LEU A 24 -16.52 6.84 23.73
CA LEU A 24 -17.13 7.25 25.00
C LEU A 24 -17.43 8.76 25.05
N PHE A 25 -16.61 9.58 24.38
CA PHE A 25 -16.77 11.04 24.33
C PHE A 25 -17.52 11.53 23.09
N GLU A 26 -18.01 10.63 22.24
CA GLU A 26 -18.75 11.01 21.04
C GLU A 26 -20.11 11.63 21.41
N HIS A 27 -20.47 12.74 20.76
CA HIS A 27 -21.84 13.21 20.76
C HIS A 27 -22.54 12.52 19.59
N PRO A 28 -23.41 11.51 19.83
CA PRO A 28 -24.00 10.73 18.75
C PRO A 28 -24.76 11.68 17.81
N PRO A 29 -24.31 11.84 16.55
CA PRO A 29 -25.00 12.72 15.63
C PRO A 29 -26.37 12.11 15.35
N LYS A 30 -27.43 12.93 15.36
CA LYS A 30 -28.71 12.52 14.76
C LYS A 30 -28.42 12.17 13.29
N PRO A 31 -28.57 10.90 12.87
CA PRO A 31 -28.25 10.51 11.49
C PRO A 31 -29.31 11.14 10.59
N THR A 32 -28.91 12.17 9.84
CA THR A 32 -29.70 12.69 8.72
C THR A 32 -29.10 12.13 7.44
N VAL A 33 -29.93 11.96 6.41
CA VAL A 33 -29.49 11.44 5.10
C VAL A 33 -28.27 12.23 4.60
N GLU A 34 -28.35 13.56 4.67
CA GLU A 34 -27.28 14.50 4.28
C GLU A 34 -25.95 14.32 5.05
N LYS A 35 -26.00 13.86 6.31
CA LYS A 35 -24.78 13.64 7.12
C LYS A 35 -24.07 12.34 6.80
N VAL A 36 -24.79 11.36 6.24
CA VAL A 36 -24.26 10.04 5.92
C VAL A 36 -24.01 9.87 4.43
N THR A 37 -24.48 10.79 3.59
CA THR A 37 -24.10 10.86 2.18
C THR A 37 -22.64 11.32 2.04
N PRO A 38 -21.88 10.76 1.09
CA PRO A 38 -20.49 11.16 0.93
C PRO A 38 -20.37 12.62 0.48
N TYR A 39 -19.23 13.23 0.80
CA TYR A 39 -18.97 14.61 0.43
C TYR A 39 -18.81 14.76 -1.08
N ALA A 40 -19.65 15.61 -1.69
CA ALA A 40 -19.55 16.01 -3.09
C ALA A 40 -19.91 17.50 -3.23
N CYS A 41 -19.30 18.36 -2.39
CA CYS A 41 -19.57 19.81 -2.39
C CYS A 41 -21.06 20.19 -2.19
N GLY A 42 -21.87 19.30 -1.63
CA GLY A 42 -23.32 19.48 -1.47
C GLY A 42 -24.16 19.04 -2.67
N GLU A 43 -23.53 18.47 -3.71
CA GLU A 43 -24.21 17.87 -4.85
C GLU A 43 -24.47 16.38 -4.60
N ASP A 44 -25.49 15.84 -5.26
CA ASP A 44 -25.70 14.40 -5.30
C ASP A 44 -24.61 13.76 -6.14
N LEU A 45 -23.95 12.75 -5.58
CA LEU A 45 -22.95 11.99 -6.33
C LEU A 45 -23.61 11.36 -7.57
N PRO A 46 -22.95 11.40 -8.73
CA PRO A 46 -23.44 10.69 -9.89
C PRO A 46 -23.56 9.19 -9.55
N PRO A 47 -24.54 8.46 -10.12
CA PRO A 47 -24.72 7.03 -9.89
C PRO A 47 -23.56 6.18 -10.43
N ILE A 48 -22.58 6.82 -11.08
CA ILE A 48 -21.42 6.21 -11.70
C ILE A 48 -20.23 6.45 -10.77
N SER A 49 -19.72 5.36 -10.21
CA SER A 49 -18.49 5.31 -9.43
C SER A 49 -17.34 6.01 -10.16
N PRO A 50 -16.36 6.60 -9.45
CA PRO A 50 -15.19 7.16 -10.11
C PRO A 50 -14.58 6.09 -11.02
N THR A 51 -14.42 6.44 -12.30
CA THR A 51 -13.56 5.71 -13.24
C THR A 51 -12.13 5.87 -12.76
N TYR A 52 -11.80 5.21 -11.65
CA TYR A 52 -10.44 5.00 -11.26
C TYR A 52 -9.78 4.22 -12.38
N HIS A 53 -8.56 4.60 -12.70
CA HIS A 53 -7.68 3.89 -13.62
C HIS A 53 -7.27 2.55 -12.97
N PHE A 54 -8.23 1.65 -12.73
CA PHE A 54 -8.04 0.37 -12.03
C PHE A 54 -6.99 -0.49 -12.72
N ALA A 55 -6.90 -0.41 -14.05
CA ALA A 55 -5.84 -1.06 -14.81
C ALA A 55 -4.44 -0.59 -14.38
N HIS A 56 -4.25 0.71 -14.17
CA HIS A 56 -2.97 1.29 -13.74
C HIS A 56 -2.65 0.93 -12.28
N ALA A 57 -3.63 1.00 -11.38
CA ALA A 57 -3.45 0.58 -9.99
C ALA A 57 -3.09 -0.91 -9.88
N PHE A 58 -3.77 -1.76 -10.66
CA PHE A 58 -3.50 -3.20 -10.73
C PHE A 58 -2.10 -3.48 -11.26
N LEU A 59 -1.72 -2.82 -12.35
CA LEU A 59 -0.41 -2.99 -12.95
C LEU A 59 0.71 -2.52 -12.01
N TYR A 60 0.54 -1.38 -11.36
CA TYR A 60 1.47 -0.92 -10.34
C TYR A 60 1.64 -1.96 -9.22
N ALA A 61 0.53 -2.51 -8.71
CA ALA A 61 0.56 -3.55 -7.69
C ALA A 61 1.29 -4.82 -8.18
N ALA A 62 1.04 -5.26 -9.42
CA ALA A 62 1.72 -6.42 -10.01
C ALA A 62 3.24 -6.21 -10.14
N ILE A 63 3.65 -5.01 -10.56
CA ILE A 63 5.06 -4.63 -10.66
C ILE A 63 5.70 -4.55 -9.27
N PHE A 64 5.01 -3.96 -8.30
CA PHE A 64 5.47 -3.89 -6.92
C PHE A 64 5.74 -5.29 -6.34
N VAL A 65 4.81 -6.23 -6.52
CA VAL A 65 4.96 -7.62 -6.07
C VAL A 65 6.14 -8.31 -6.77
N ALA A 66 6.31 -8.11 -8.09
CA ALA A 66 7.43 -8.68 -8.82
C ALA A 66 8.78 -8.18 -8.28
N VAL A 67 8.88 -6.89 -7.98
CA VAL A 67 10.08 -6.28 -7.38
C VAL A 67 10.32 -6.80 -5.96
N ASP A 68 9.26 -6.95 -5.16
CA ASP A 68 9.37 -7.44 -3.78
C ASP A 68 9.90 -8.90 -3.72
N ILE A 69 9.43 -9.76 -4.63
CA ILE A 69 9.97 -11.12 -4.78
C ILE A 69 11.47 -11.09 -5.11
N VAL A 70 11.88 -10.23 -6.05
CA VAL A 70 13.29 -10.08 -6.44
C VAL A 70 14.13 -9.58 -5.25
N ALA A 71 13.60 -8.63 -4.46
CA ALA A 71 14.27 -8.13 -3.27
C ALA A 71 14.48 -9.23 -2.21
N ILE A 72 13.48 -10.09 -1.99
CA ILE A 72 13.58 -11.24 -1.07
C ILE A 72 14.65 -12.23 -1.55
N VAL A 73 14.64 -12.59 -2.84
CA VAL A 73 15.62 -13.52 -3.43
C VAL A 73 17.04 -12.97 -3.29
N VAL A 74 17.23 -11.68 -3.54
CA VAL A 74 18.53 -11.02 -3.43
C VAL A 74 18.97 -10.90 -1.97
N SER A 75 18.06 -10.54 -1.06
CA SER A 75 18.34 -10.51 0.38
C SER A 75 18.76 -11.89 0.89
N LEU A 76 18.11 -12.97 0.45
CA LEU A 76 18.50 -14.33 0.81
C LEU A 76 19.89 -14.67 0.28
N ALA A 77 20.16 -14.29 -0.97
CA ALA A 77 21.45 -14.55 -1.59
C ALA A 77 22.62 -13.82 -0.91
N TYR A 78 22.39 -12.63 -0.34
CA TYR A 78 23.37 -11.92 0.48
C TYR A 78 23.77 -12.65 1.76
N THR A 79 22.97 -13.60 2.25
CA THR A 79 23.31 -14.42 3.42
C THR A 79 24.25 -15.59 3.09
N LEU A 80 24.49 -15.85 1.80
CA LEU A 80 25.40 -16.90 1.34
C LEU A 80 26.84 -16.37 1.23
N PRO A 81 27.86 -17.14 1.65
CA PRO A 81 29.26 -16.70 1.65
C PRO A 81 29.90 -16.60 0.24
N THR A 82 29.17 -16.92 -0.84
CA THR A 82 29.68 -16.91 -2.22
C THR A 82 29.13 -15.75 -3.04
N ASN A 83 30.03 -15.06 -3.76
CA ASN A 83 29.78 -14.03 -4.79
C ASN A 83 28.75 -12.93 -4.45
N MET A 84 29.04 -12.19 -3.37
CA MET A 84 28.31 -11.00 -2.88
C MET A 84 28.01 -9.90 -3.93
N LEU A 85 28.71 -9.87 -5.07
CA LEU A 85 28.53 -8.86 -6.12
C LEU A 85 27.61 -9.29 -7.28
N ILE A 86 27.34 -10.58 -7.47
CA ILE A 86 26.52 -11.05 -8.61
C ILE A 86 25.03 -10.77 -8.35
N PHE A 87 24.57 -10.96 -7.12
CA PHE A 87 23.18 -10.76 -6.73
C PHE A 87 22.67 -9.31 -6.83
N PRO A 88 23.41 -8.27 -6.40
CA PRO A 88 23.02 -6.88 -6.65
C PRO A 88 22.99 -6.51 -8.14
N ILE A 89 23.87 -7.08 -8.96
CA ILE A 89 23.86 -6.83 -10.41
C ILE A 89 22.62 -7.46 -11.05
N LEU A 90 22.30 -8.71 -10.68
CA LEU A 90 21.07 -9.36 -11.10
C LEU A 90 19.82 -8.64 -10.60
N PHE A 91 19.86 -8.06 -9.40
CA PHE A 91 18.78 -7.20 -8.88
C PHE A 91 18.56 -5.99 -9.79
N LEU A 92 19.62 -5.25 -10.12
CA LEU A 92 19.53 -4.05 -10.96
C LEU A 92 19.00 -4.39 -12.37
N ILE A 93 19.42 -5.52 -12.95
CA ILE A 93 18.91 -6.01 -14.23
C ILE A 93 17.43 -6.41 -14.11
N ALA A 94 17.08 -7.23 -13.13
CA ALA A 94 15.71 -7.68 -12.91
C ALA A 94 14.75 -6.53 -12.59
N PHE A 95 15.23 -5.47 -11.92
CA PHE A 95 14.47 -4.26 -11.62
C PHE A 95 14.29 -3.34 -12.84
N SER A 96 15.26 -3.32 -13.75
CA SER A 96 15.20 -2.45 -14.95
C SER A 96 14.01 -2.77 -15.87
N ILE A 97 13.60 -4.03 -15.95
CA ILE A 97 12.49 -4.50 -16.79
C ILE A 97 11.13 -3.96 -16.30
N PRO A 98 10.71 -4.17 -15.04
CA PRO A 98 9.50 -3.56 -14.50
C PRO A 98 9.55 -2.04 -14.53
N LEU A 99 10.70 -1.43 -14.24
CA LEU A 99 10.85 0.03 -14.31
C LEU A 99 10.60 0.57 -15.73
N LEU A 100 11.18 -0.08 -16.75
CA LEU A 100 10.93 0.23 -18.15
C LEU A 100 9.45 0.06 -18.53
N ALA A 101 8.79 -0.97 -18.01
CA ALA A 101 7.36 -1.18 -18.22
C ALA A 101 6.53 -0.03 -17.65
N VAL A 102 6.82 0.43 -16.42
CA VAL A 102 6.15 1.60 -15.82
C VAL A 102 6.38 2.86 -16.65
N VAL A 103 7.62 3.14 -17.04
CA VAL A 103 7.96 4.34 -17.84
C VAL A 103 7.29 4.30 -19.21
N ALA A 104 7.25 3.13 -19.86
CA ALA A 104 6.56 2.96 -21.14
C ALA A 104 5.05 3.19 -21.00
N MET A 105 4.43 2.71 -19.92
CA MET A 105 3.01 2.91 -19.67
C MET A 105 2.67 4.36 -19.38
N TYR A 106 3.47 5.05 -18.57
CA TYR A 106 3.30 6.49 -18.33
C TYR A 106 3.43 7.31 -19.62
N ARG A 107 4.31 6.92 -20.55
CA ARG A 107 4.53 7.63 -21.82
C ARG A 107 3.43 7.42 -22.86
N MET A 108 2.64 6.35 -22.78
CA MET A 108 1.54 6.11 -23.72
C MET A 108 0.29 6.96 -23.41
N GLU A 109 0.31 7.72 -22.33
CA GLU A 109 -0.77 8.61 -21.89
C GLU A 109 -0.58 10.08 -22.32
N ASP A 110 0.59 10.44 -22.89
CA ASP A 110 0.87 11.73 -23.56
C ASP A 110 0.60 11.65 -25.08
#